data_AF-A0A9P6CTQ9-F1
#
_entry.id   AF-A0A9P6CTQ9-F1
#
_cell.length_a   1.000
_cell.length_b   1.000
_cell.length_c   1.000
_cell.angle_alpha   90.00
_cell.angle_beta   90.00
_cell.angle_gamma   90.00
#
_symmetry.space_group_name_H-M   'P 1'
#
loop_
_entity.id
_entity.type
_entity.pdbx_description
1 polymer ?
#
loop_
_entity_poly.entity_id
_entity_poly.type
_entity_poly.pdbx_seq_one_letter_code
_entity_poly.pdbx_strand_id
1 'polypeptide(L)'
;MAAHPVGLLLSKSFASPYAVSLGLGLGSISYFFWGNLAGQSTAAVFIPVNPEVRTQLGIDISKGVEIWKWGYYRGAVLVLTKQYRAQIHFGISGAASSLAVLAEAFTVPQGSDVTKKYLLLLSGLLLSNAIYTFAIMLPTNNRLVAICKKVEKDRAEAQNPSASPLSAAQEEEVVTLFRKWKNMHYVRIVLGGLGWVVLKLLFYIFSFVHRRTMKVIVAATGT
;
A
#
# COMPACT_ATOMS: atom_id res chain seq x y z
N MET A 1 42.15 9.38 -3.50
CA MET A 1 41.06 8.40 -3.67
C MET A 1 39.89 9.11 -4.35
N ALA A 2 39.60 8.79 -5.61
CA ALA A 2 38.51 9.43 -6.34
C ALA A 2 37.16 8.98 -5.75
N ALA A 3 36.30 9.92 -5.36
CA ALA A 3 34.97 9.60 -4.89
C ALA A 3 34.18 8.88 -5.99
N HIS A 4 33.64 7.71 -5.69
CA HIS A 4 32.84 6.93 -6.64
C HIS A 4 31.66 7.79 -7.14
N PRO A 5 31.36 7.86 -8.45
CA PRO A 5 30.35 8.77 -9.00
C PRO A 5 28.94 8.57 -8.41
N VAL A 6 28.64 7.36 -7.92
CA VAL A 6 27.40 7.05 -7.18
C VAL A 6 27.36 7.72 -5.80
N GLY A 7 28.50 7.78 -5.10
CA GLY A 7 28.61 8.44 -3.80
C GLY A 7 28.46 9.97 -3.87
N LEU A 8 28.91 10.58 -4.97
CA LEU A 8 28.77 12.02 -5.20
C LEU A 8 27.32 12.42 -5.57
N LEU A 9 26.59 11.52 -6.24
CA LEU A 9 25.16 11.68 -6.55
C LEU A 9 24.28 11.51 -5.30
N LEU A 10 24.59 10.54 -4.45
CA LEU A 10 23.88 10.32 -3.19
C LEU A 10 24.11 11.47 -2.20
N SER A 11 25.36 11.93 -2.03
CA SER A 11 25.66 13.04 -1.09
C SER A 11 25.02 14.37 -1.49
N LYS A 12 24.89 14.65 -2.79
CA LYS A 12 24.16 15.84 -3.28
C LYS A 12 22.64 15.71 -3.16
N SER A 13 22.11 14.49 -3.29
CA SER A 13 20.66 14.24 -3.18
C SER A 13 20.15 14.24 -1.72
N PHE A 14 21.04 14.01 -0.75
CA PHE A 14 20.75 14.15 0.69
C PHE A 14 21.18 15.50 1.28
N ALA A 15 21.60 16.47 0.44
CA ALA A 15 22.14 17.74 0.89
C ALA A 15 21.10 18.68 1.55
N SER A 16 19.81 18.34 1.52
CA SER A 16 18.78 19.10 2.24
C SER A 16 17.81 18.19 2.99
N PRO A 17 17.34 18.61 4.19
CA PRO A 17 16.27 17.92 4.92
C PRO A 17 15.01 17.70 4.06
N TYR A 18 14.71 18.64 3.16
CA TYR A 18 13.60 18.54 2.22
C TYR A 18 13.76 17.35 1.26
N ALA A 19 14.95 17.14 0.68
CA ALA A 19 15.18 16.04 -0.26
C ALA A 19 15.15 14.67 0.43
N VAL A 20 15.67 14.57 1.66
CA VAL A 20 15.55 13.37 2.51
C VAL A 20 14.06 13.07 2.75
N SER A 21 13.29 14.07 3.17
CA SER A 21 11.87 13.92 3.46
C SER A 21 11.11 13.45 2.22
N LEU A 22 11.32 14.11 1.08
CA LEU A 22 10.69 13.80 -0.21
C LEU A 22 11.01 12.38 -0.70
N GLY A 23 12.26 11.93 -0.49
CA GLY A 23 12.66 10.55 -0.77
C GLY A 23 11.97 9.53 0.13
N LEU A 24 11.83 9.84 1.42
CA LEU A 24 11.13 8.98 2.38
C LEU A 24 9.64 8.89 2.10
N GLY A 25 8.96 10.00 1.82
CA GLY A 25 7.55 9.97 1.44
C GLY A 25 7.32 9.23 0.13
N LEU A 26 8.18 9.44 -0.89
CA LEU A 26 8.10 8.70 -2.15
C LEU A 26 8.33 7.20 -1.94
N GLY A 27 9.28 6.82 -1.09
CA GLY A 27 9.51 5.42 -0.74
C GLY A 27 8.31 4.80 -0.03
N SER A 28 7.77 5.48 0.98
CA SER A 28 6.63 5.01 1.78
C SER A 28 5.37 4.85 0.92
N ILE A 29 5.04 5.87 0.11
CA ILE A 29 3.85 5.82 -0.74
C ILE A 29 4.02 4.83 -1.91
N SER A 30 5.24 4.65 -2.43
CA SER A 30 5.52 3.62 -3.44
C SER A 30 5.30 2.24 -2.86
N TYR A 31 5.83 1.97 -1.67
CA TYR A 31 5.62 0.71 -0.98
C TYR A 31 4.13 0.45 -0.75
N PHE A 32 3.39 1.46 -0.29
CA PHE A 32 1.95 1.38 -0.12
C PHE A 32 1.23 1.08 -1.46
N PHE A 33 1.41 1.92 -2.48
CA PHE A 33 0.70 1.79 -3.76
C PHE A 33 1.01 0.47 -4.47
N TRP A 34 2.30 0.19 -4.71
CA TRP A 34 2.72 -1.02 -5.41
C TRP A 34 2.43 -2.28 -4.60
N GLY A 35 2.49 -2.23 -3.27
CA GLY A 35 2.12 -3.34 -2.40
C GLY A 35 0.63 -3.71 -2.54
N ASN A 36 -0.27 -2.71 -2.55
CA ASN A 36 -1.71 -2.97 -2.76
C ASN A 36 -2.00 -3.42 -4.20
N LEU A 37 -1.34 -2.81 -5.20
CA LEU A 37 -1.50 -3.21 -6.60
C LEU A 37 -1.01 -4.64 -6.86
N ALA A 38 0.16 -4.99 -6.33
CA ALA A 38 0.70 -6.35 -6.39
C ALA A 38 -0.22 -7.32 -5.66
N GLY A 39 -0.72 -6.96 -4.47
CA GLY A 39 -1.74 -7.75 -3.78
C GLY A 39 -2.91 -8.07 -4.68
N GLN A 40 -3.49 -7.07 -5.34
CA GLN A 40 -4.67 -7.25 -6.18
C GLN A 40 -4.42 -7.98 -7.51
N SER A 41 -3.23 -7.85 -8.08
CA SER A 41 -2.87 -8.44 -9.38
C SER A 41 -2.23 -9.82 -9.29
N THR A 42 -1.75 -10.22 -8.11
CA THR A 42 -1.10 -11.52 -7.90
C THR A 42 -2.07 -12.60 -7.43
N ALA A 43 -1.75 -13.84 -7.81
CA ALA A 43 -2.60 -15.02 -7.64
C ALA A 43 -3.21 -15.18 -6.24
N ALA A 44 -2.47 -14.87 -5.18
CA ALA A 44 -2.86 -15.10 -3.79
C ALA A 44 -4.13 -14.33 -3.34
N VAL A 45 -4.46 -13.24 -4.03
CA VAL A 45 -5.67 -12.46 -3.76
C VAL A 45 -6.53 -12.34 -5.01
N PHE A 46 -5.92 -12.32 -6.19
CA PHE A 46 -6.63 -12.28 -7.47
C PHE A 46 -7.50 -13.53 -7.68
N ILE A 47 -6.98 -14.73 -7.42
CA ILE A 47 -7.75 -15.98 -7.58
C ILE A 47 -9.04 -15.94 -6.74
N PRO A 48 -8.98 -15.73 -5.41
CA PRO A 48 -10.19 -15.84 -4.59
C PRO A 48 -11.28 -14.80 -4.88
N VAL A 49 -10.94 -13.64 -5.45
CA VAL A 49 -11.90 -12.57 -5.74
C VAL A 49 -12.48 -12.59 -7.16
N ASN A 50 -11.98 -13.45 -8.05
CA ASN A 50 -12.46 -13.56 -9.43
C ASN A 50 -13.08 -14.95 -9.68
N PRO A 51 -14.42 -15.04 -9.80
CA PRO A 51 -15.12 -16.32 -9.88
C PRO A 51 -14.70 -17.14 -11.12
N GLU A 52 -14.54 -16.51 -12.27
CA GLU A 52 -14.12 -17.15 -13.53
C GLU A 52 -12.79 -17.89 -13.36
N VAL A 53 -11.82 -17.25 -12.73
CA VAL A 53 -10.47 -17.80 -12.50
C VAL A 53 -10.54 -18.98 -11.52
N ARG A 54 -11.34 -18.88 -10.45
CA ARG A 54 -11.54 -20.00 -9.52
C ARG A 54 -12.16 -21.20 -10.22
N THR A 55 -13.21 -20.98 -11.01
CA THR A 55 -13.90 -22.04 -11.74
C THR A 55 -12.97 -22.73 -12.75
N GLN A 56 -12.17 -21.95 -13.49
CA GLN A 56 -11.17 -22.51 -14.41
C GLN A 56 -10.11 -23.37 -13.71
N LEU A 57 -9.73 -23.00 -12.48
CA LEU A 57 -8.75 -23.72 -11.68
C LEU A 57 -9.37 -24.85 -10.82
N GLY A 58 -10.69 -25.07 -10.88
CA GLY A 58 -11.38 -26.04 -10.03
C GLY A 58 -11.28 -25.72 -8.53
N ILE A 59 -11.12 -24.45 -8.17
CA ILE A 59 -10.97 -24.00 -6.78
C ILE A 59 -12.35 -23.67 -6.21
N ASP A 60 -12.77 -24.43 -5.19
CA ASP A 60 -13.99 -24.14 -4.45
C ASP A 60 -13.90 -22.84 -3.61
N ILE A 61 -15.04 -22.38 -3.10
CA ILE A 61 -15.10 -21.13 -2.32
C ILE A 61 -14.28 -21.24 -1.02
N SER A 62 -14.35 -22.37 -0.33
CA SER A 62 -13.62 -22.60 0.93
C SER A 62 -12.11 -22.48 0.75
N LYS A 63 -11.58 -23.10 -0.31
CA LYS A 63 -10.18 -23.02 -0.71
C LYS A 63 -9.82 -21.62 -1.16
N GLY A 64 -10.74 -20.91 -1.82
CA GLY A 64 -10.61 -19.47 -2.08
C GLY A 64 -10.37 -18.67 -0.81
N VAL A 65 -11.14 -18.90 0.26
CA VAL A 65 -10.96 -18.22 1.56
C VAL A 65 -9.59 -18.50 2.17
N GLU A 66 -9.11 -19.75 2.09
CA GLU A 66 -7.76 -20.12 2.55
C GLU A 66 -6.66 -19.39 1.76
N ILE A 67 -6.75 -19.39 0.42
CA ILE A 67 -5.80 -18.70 -0.46
C ILE A 67 -5.79 -17.19 -0.15
N TRP A 68 -6.98 -16.59 0.00
CA TRP A 68 -7.12 -15.21 0.40
C TRP A 68 -6.47 -14.94 1.75
N LYS A 69 -6.74 -15.77 2.77
CA LYS A 69 -6.16 -15.61 4.11
C LYS A 69 -4.65 -15.72 4.07
N TRP A 70 -4.12 -16.66 3.28
CA TRP A 70 -2.67 -16.81 3.08
C TRP A 70 -2.08 -15.54 2.47
N GLY A 71 -2.65 -15.02 1.38
CA GLY A 71 -2.19 -13.79 0.74
C GLY A 71 -2.29 -12.58 1.67
N TYR A 72 -3.42 -12.47 2.38
CA TYR A 72 -3.70 -11.44 3.36
C TYR A 72 -2.69 -11.44 4.53
N TYR A 73 -2.29 -12.61 5.02
CA TYR A 73 -1.26 -12.74 6.06
C TYR A 73 0.17 -12.61 5.54
N ARG A 74 0.45 -12.98 4.27
CA ARG A 74 1.77 -12.80 3.67
C ARG A 74 2.07 -11.35 3.31
N GLY A 75 1.07 -10.58 2.88
CA GLY A 75 1.17 -9.13 2.70
C GLY A 75 1.37 -8.34 4.01
N ALA A 76 1.30 -9.03 5.16
CA ALA A 76 1.31 -8.46 6.50
C ALA A 76 2.56 -8.77 7.34
N VAL A 77 3.59 -9.36 6.74
CA VAL A 77 4.63 -10.12 7.47
C VAL A 77 5.59 -9.26 8.29
N LEU A 78 5.55 -7.92 8.26
CA LEU A 78 6.37 -7.13 9.18
C LEU A 78 5.69 -6.92 10.55
N VAL A 79 6.49 -7.02 11.64
CA VAL A 79 6.20 -6.90 13.09
C VAL A 79 6.01 -8.28 13.77
N LEU A 80 6.13 -8.47 15.12
CA LEU A 80 6.22 -9.75 15.92
C LEU A 80 5.11 -10.13 17.02
N THR A 81 3.90 -10.64 16.71
CA THR A 81 2.65 -10.83 17.53
C THR A 81 1.49 -11.43 16.69
N LYS A 82 1.07 -12.67 16.94
CA LYS A 82 0.38 -13.58 15.98
C LYS A 82 -1.08 -13.30 15.53
N GLN A 83 -1.82 -12.25 15.93
CA GLN A 83 -3.30 -12.28 15.78
C GLN A 83 -4.03 -11.11 15.06
N TYR A 84 -3.42 -9.92 14.84
CA TYR A 84 -4.13 -8.74 14.27
C TYR A 84 -3.38 -7.99 13.14
N ARG A 85 -2.47 -8.64 12.43
CA ARG A 85 -1.29 -7.94 11.86
C ARG A 85 -1.48 -7.23 10.54
N ALA A 86 -2.32 -7.78 9.67
CA ALA A 86 -2.40 -7.38 8.28
C ALA A 86 -3.02 -6.00 8.08
N GLN A 87 -4.15 -5.70 8.75
CA GLN A 87 -4.72 -4.36 8.66
C GLN A 87 -3.85 -3.33 9.36
N ILE A 88 -3.22 -3.69 10.48
CA ILE A 88 -2.31 -2.81 11.21
C ILE A 88 -1.18 -2.37 10.29
N HIS A 89 -0.55 -3.30 9.56
CA HIS A 89 0.53 -2.96 8.66
C HIS A 89 0.09 -2.03 7.50
N PHE A 90 -1.08 -2.30 6.90
CA PHE A 90 -1.62 -1.46 5.82
C PHE A 90 -2.09 -0.08 6.30
N GLY A 91 -2.68 0.00 7.49
CA GLY A 91 -3.08 1.26 8.10
C GLY A 91 -1.89 2.07 8.60
N ILE A 92 -0.91 1.42 9.23
CA ILE A 92 0.35 2.05 9.68
C ILE A 92 1.15 2.54 8.48
N SER A 93 1.28 1.78 7.39
CA SER A 93 2.00 2.26 6.20
C SER A 93 1.32 3.48 5.56
N GLY A 94 -0.02 3.52 5.53
CA GLY A 94 -0.76 4.71 5.11
C GLY A 94 -0.54 5.91 6.05
N ALA A 95 -0.58 5.70 7.36
CA ALA A 95 -0.33 6.73 8.35
C ALA A 95 1.13 7.24 8.31
N ALA A 96 2.09 6.34 8.17
CA ALA A 96 3.51 6.67 8.03
C ALA A 96 3.77 7.45 6.74
N SER A 97 3.13 7.07 5.63
CA SER A 97 3.17 7.84 4.37
C SER A 97 2.60 9.24 4.57
N SER A 98 1.46 9.38 5.26
CA SER A 98 0.85 10.67 5.58
C SER A 98 1.74 11.55 6.44
N LEU A 99 2.36 11.01 7.49
CA LEU A 99 3.27 11.73 8.36
C LEU A 99 4.57 12.14 7.64
N ALA A 100 5.09 11.29 6.75
CA ALA A 100 6.24 11.62 5.92
C ALA A 100 5.92 12.82 5.01
N VAL A 101 4.78 12.77 4.29
CA VAL A 101 4.33 13.89 3.44
C VAL A 101 3.99 15.13 4.25
N LEU A 102 3.49 14.97 5.48
CA LEU A 102 3.25 16.10 6.38
C LEU A 102 4.58 16.79 6.75
N ALA A 103 5.59 16.01 7.13
CA ALA A 103 6.92 16.51 7.44
C ALA A 103 7.56 17.21 6.21
N GLU A 104 7.34 16.68 5.01
CA GLU A 104 7.76 17.33 3.77
C GLU A 104 7.12 18.71 3.62
N ALA A 105 5.82 18.85 3.88
CA ALA A 105 5.11 20.11 3.77
C ALA A 105 5.71 21.22 4.67
N PHE A 106 6.26 20.85 5.83
CA PHE A 106 6.89 21.78 6.76
C PHE A 106 8.38 22.04 6.48
N THR A 107 9.01 21.26 5.60
CA THR A 107 10.40 21.46 5.17
C THR A 107 10.52 22.11 3.78
N VAL A 108 9.38 22.42 3.13
CA VAL A 108 9.33 23.17 1.87
C VAL A 108 10.06 24.52 2.01
N PRO A 109 10.95 24.90 1.06
CA PRO A 109 11.60 26.21 1.07
C PRO A 109 10.61 27.38 1.09
N GLN A 110 10.99 28.49 1.75
CA GLN A 110 10.18 29.71 1.78
C GLN A 110 9.89 30.22 0.37
N GLY A 111 8.65 30.68 0.12
CA GLY A 111 8.18 31.14 -1.19
C GLY A 111 7.51 30.08 -2.08
N SER A 112 7.42 28.82 -1.63
CA SER A 112 6.73 27.73 -2.35
C SER A 112 5.38 27.34 -1.74
N ASP A 113 4.52 28.31 -1.46
CA ASP A 113 3.22 28.10 -0.78
C ASP A 113 2.30 27.12 -1.50
N VAL A 114 2.36 27.08 -2.83
CA VAL A 114 1.56 26.15 -3.65
C VAL A 114 1.98 24.70 -3.38
N THR A 115 3.27 24.40 -3.37
CA THR A 115 3.81 23.07 -3.08
C THR A 115 3.42 22.62 -1.67
N LYS A 116 3.56 23.51 -0.68
CA LYS A 116 3.15 23.24 0.70
C LYS A 116 1.66 22.88 0.79
N LYS A 117 0.77 23.63 0.13
CA LYS A 117 -0.67 23.34 0.09
C LYS A 117 -0.95 21.95 -0.50
N TYR A 118 -0.30 21.58 -1.61
CA TYR A 118 -0.49 20.26 -2.21
C TYR A 118 0.01 19.12 -1.31
N LEU A 119 1.16 19.29 -0.65
CA LEU A 119 1.67 18.30 0.30
C LEU A 119 0.75 18.15 1.51
N LEU A 120 0.20 19.24 2.06
CA LEU A 120 -0.77 19.16 3.15
C LEU A 120 -2.06 18.42 2.74
N LEU A 121 -2.60 18.72 1.56
CA LEU A 121 -3.76 18.01 1.00
C LEU A 121 -3.45 16.53 0.78
N LEU A 122 -2.28 16.22 0.24
CA LEU A 122 -1.82 14.85 0.02
C LEU A 122 -1.66 14.09 1.35
N SER A 123 -1.08 14.72 2.38
CA SER A 123 -0.97 14.13 3.71
C SER A 123 -2.34 13.77 4.28
N GLY A 124 -3.33 14.66 4.18
CA GLY A 124 -4.71 14.37 4.58
C GLY A 124 -5.35 13.24 3.78
N LEU A 125 -5.13 13.20 2.46
CA LEU A 125 -5.60 12.11 1.60
C LEU A 125 -5.02 10.76 2.03
N LEU A 126 -3.72 10.70 2.32
CA LEU A 126 -3.05 9.47 2.77
C LEU A 126 -3.51 9.03 4.16
N LEU A 127 -3.75 9.99 5.06
CA LEU A 127 -4.33 9.70 6.38
C LEU A 127 -5.74 9.12 6.25
N SER A 128 -6.54 9.67 5.33
CA SER A 128 -7.89 9.16 5.07
C SER A 128 -7.88 7.69 4.62
N ASN A 129 -6.81 7.23 3.97
CA ASN A 129 -6.62 5.84 3.58
C ASN A 129 -6.40 4.93 4.79
N ALA A 130 -5.65 5.39 5.81
CA ALA A 130 -5.52 4.69 7.07
C ALA A 130 -6.87 4.57 7.80
N ILE A 131 -7.62 5.68 7.88
CA ILE A 131 -8.97 5.70 8.47
C ILE A 131 -9.91 4.75 7.71
N TYR A 132 -9.91 4.80 6.38
CA TYR A 132 -10.70 3.92 5.53
C TYR A 132 -10.38 2.44 5.77
N THR A 133 -9.08 2.12 5.93
CA THR A 133 -8.64 0.75 6.23
C THR A 133 -9.19 0.25 7.56
N PHE A 134 -9.11 1.06 8.62
CA PHE A 134 -9.56 0.67 9.95
C PHE A 134 -11.09 0.75 10.14
N ALA A 135 -11.76 1.73 9.57
CA ALA A 135 -13.20 1.92 9.76
C ALA A 135 -14.04 1.07 8.80
N ILE A 136 -13.59 0.92 7.54
CA ILE A 136 -14.42 0.35 6.47
C ILE A 136 -13.97 -1.06 6.07
N MET A 137 -12.66 -1.29 5.93
CA MET A 137 -12.16 -2.61 5.49
C MET A 137 -12.04 -3.63 6.62
N LEU A 138 -11.62 -3.19 7.81
CA LEU A 138 -11.39 -4.04 8.97
C LEU A 138 -12.59 -4.97 9.29
N PRO A 139 -13.86 -4.50 9.31
CA PRO A 139 -15.00 -5.38 9.58
C PRO A 139 -15.14 -6.53 8.57
N THR A 140 -14.99 -6.23 7.27
CA THR A 140 -15.11 -7.22 6.19
C THR A 140 -14.00 -8.27 6.27
N ASN A 141 -12.76 -7.82 6.50
CA ASN A 141 -11.60 -8.69 6.67
C ASN A 141 -11.76 -9.59 7.91
N ASN A 142 -12.25 -9.04 9.03
CA ASN A 142 -12.46 -9.82 10.25
C ASN A 142 -13.49 -10.92 10.03
N ARG A 143 -14.56 -10.62 9.28
CA ARG A 143 -15.58 -11.60 8.89
C ARG A 143 -15.02 -12.70 7.99
N LEU A 144 -14.22 -12.36 6.97
CA LEU A 144 -13.52 -13.34 6.14
C LEU A 144 -12.53 -14.21 6.94
N VAL A 145 -11.78 -13.63 7.87
CA VAL A 145 -10.88 -14.39 8.77
C VAL A 145 -11.67 -15.34 9.67
N ALA A 146 -12.81 -14.91 10.22
CA ALA A 146 -13.66 -15.76 11.05
C ALA A 146 -14.21 -16.95 10.26
N ILE A 147 -14.69 -16.72 9.02
CA ILE A 147 -15.14 -17.80 8.12
C ILE A 147 -14.00 -18.76 7.83
N CYS A 148 -12.79 -18.25 7.54
CA CYS A 148 -11.64 -19.12 7.28
C CYS A 148 -11.30 -20.01 8.48
N LYS A 149 -11.34 -19.46 9.70
CA LYS A 149 -11.09 -20.25 10.92
C LYS A 149 -12.13 -21.34 11.12
N LYS A 150 -13.40 -21.05 10.77
CA LYS A 150 -14.47 -22.05 10.79
C LYS A 150 -14.20 -23.14 9.76
N VAL A 151 -13.88 -22.78 8.51
CA VAL A 151 -13.50 -23.72 7.43
C VAL A 151 -12.34 -24.63 7.85
N GLU A 152 -11.28 -24.06 8.43
CA GLU A 152 -10.12 -24.81 8.90
C GLU A 152 -10.48 -25.79 10.02
N LYS A 153 -11.32 -25.36 10.97
CA LYS A 153 -11.81 -26.20 12.06
C LYS A 153 -12.66 -27.35 11.53
N ASP A 154 -13.66 -27.03 10.71
CA ASP A 154 -14.61 -27.99 10.16
C ASP A 154 -13.88 -29.04 9.29
N ARG A 155 -12.83 -28.64 8.55
CA ARG A 155 -11.97 -29.59 7.79
C ARG A 155 -11.10 -30.46 8.68
N ALA A 156 -10.59 -29.95 9.79
CA ALA A 156 -9.80 -30.73 10.73
C ALA A 156 -10.64 -31.79 11.46
N GLU A 157 -11.93 -31.53 11.64
CA GLU A 157 -12.89 -32.43 12.28
C GLU A 157 -13.61 -33.37 11.28
N ALA A 158 -13.50 -33.10 9.97
CA ALA A 158 -14.18 -33.88 8.93
C ALA A 158 -13.44 -35.18 8.58
N GLN A 159 -14.21 -36.27 8.45
CA GLN A 159 -13.72 -37.57 7.96
C GLN A 159 -13.32 -37.54 6.46
N ASN A 160 -13.88 -36.62 5.68
CA ASN A 160 -13.56 -36.40 4.27
C ASN A 160 -13.10 -34.94 4.04
N PRO A 161 -11.79 -34.65 4.07
CA PRO A 161 -11.27 -33.28 3.99
C PRO A 161 -11.40 -32.61 2.61
N SER A 162 -11.87 -33.34 1.60
CA SER A 162 -11.94 -32.86 0.20
C SER A 162 -13.27 -32.20 -0.17
N ALA A 163 -14.32 -32.31 0.66
CA ALA A 163 -15.59 -31.60 0.42
C ALA A 163 -15.52 -30.14 0.92
N SER A 164 -16.26 -29.24 0.28
CA SER A 164 -16.47 -27.88 0.80
C SER A 164 -17.19 -27.97 2.15
N PRO A 165 -16.61 -27.47 3.26
CA PRO A 165 -17.29 -27.44 4.56
C PRO A 165 -18.34 -26.32 4.66
N LEU A 166 -18.46 -25.47 3.63
CA LEU A 166 -19.39 -24.34 3.65
C LEU A 166 -20.77 -24.76 3.13
N SER A 167 -21.83 -24.30 3.80
CA SER A 167 -23.18 -24.37 3.23
C SER A 167 -23.34 -23.37 2.07
N ALA A 168 -24.31 -23.59 1.18
CA ALA A 168 -24.59 -22.69 0.05
C ALA A 168 -24.79 -21.22 0.48
N ALA A 169 -25.48 -20.98 1.61
CA ALA A 169 -25.67 -19.64 2.15
C ALA A 169 -24.34 -19.00 2.62
N GLN A 170 -23.43 -19.79 3.20
CA GLN A 170 -22.11 -19.31 3.59
C GLN A 170 -21.22 -19.04 2.38
N GLU A 171 -21.35 -19.85 1.32
CA GLU A 171 -20.63 -19.62 0.07
C GLU A 171 -21.06 -18.30 -0.59
N GLU A 172 -22.37 -18.03 -0.64
CA GLU A 172 -22.90 -16.76 -1.14
C GLU A 172 -22.43 -15.55 -0.32
N GLU A 173 -22.42 -15.69 1.01
CA GLU A 173 -21.87 -14.69 1.92
C GLU A 173 -20.38 -14.40 1.61
N VAL A 174 -19.56 -15.45 1.45
CA VAL A 174 -18.14 -15.31 1.12
C VAL A 174 -17.94 -14.61 -0.23
N VAL A 175 -18.73 -14.96 -1.25
CA VAL A 175 -18.66 -14.30 -2.56
C VAL A 175 -18.98 -12.82 -2.43
N THR A 176 -20.00 -12.47 -1.65
CA THR A 176 -20.37 -11.08 -1.37
C THR A 176 -19.24 -10.34 -0.64
N LEU A 177 -18.63 -10.98 0.36
CA LEU A 177 -17.50 -10.41 1.10
C LEU A 177 -16.27 -10.22 0.22
N PHE A 178 -15.95 -11.16 -0.69
CA PHE A 178 -14.86 -10.99 -1.64
C PHE A 178 -15.10 -9.85 -2.62
N ARG A 179 -16.32 -9.71 -3.14
CA ARG A 179 -16.68 -8.58 -4.01
C ARG A 179 -16.53 -7.26 -3.27
N LYS A 180 -17.06 -7.18 -2.04
CA LYS A 180 -16.91 -5.99 -1.19
C LYS A 180 -15.44 -5.70 -0.92
N TRP A 181 -14.66 -6.71 -0.57
CA TRP A 181 -13.21 -6.60 -0.33
C TRP A 181 -12.47 -6.04 -1.54
N LYS A 182 -12.70 -6.61 -2.73
CA LYS A 182 -12.12 -6.17 -4.00
C LYS A 182 -12.42 -4.69 -4.27
N ASN A 183 -13.67 -4.27 -4.11
CA ASN A 183 -14.08 -2.88 -4.33
C ASN A 183 -13.41 -1.92 -3.35
N MET A 184 -13.33 -2.27 -2.07
CA MET A 184 -12.65 -1.43 -1.08
C MET A 184 -11.13 -1.35 -1.34
N HIS A 185 -10.52 -2.44 -1.81
CA HIS A 185 -9.09 -2.44 -2.15
C HIS A 185 -8.79 -1.58 -3.38
N TYR A 186 -9.68 -1.59 -4.39
CA TYR A 186 -9.60 -0.66 -5.53
C TYR A 186 -9.58 0.80 -5.07
N VAL A 187 -10.46 1.18 -4.13
CA VAL A 187 -10.46 2.55 -3.58
C VAL A 187 -9.10 2.89 -2.99
N ARG A 188 -8.48 1.99 -2.22
CA ARG A 188 -7.15 2.21 -1.65
C ARG A 188 -6.05 2.35 -2.70
N ILE A 189 -6.12 1.55 -3.77
CA ILE A 189 -5.17 1.65 -4.90
C ILE A 189 -5.32 2.98 -5.61
N VAL A 190 -6.54 3.43 -5.88
CA VAL A 190 -6.79 4.72 -6.54
C VAL A 190 -6.26 5.87 -5.68
N LEU A 191 -6.58 5.88 -4.38
CA LEU A 191 -6.09 6.90 -3.44
C LEU A 191 -4.55 6.88 -3.32
N GLY A 192 -3.96 5.69 -3.20
CA GLY A 192 -2.50 5.53 -3.15
C GLY A 192 -1.81 5.94 -4.46
N GLY A 193 -2.41 5.61 -5.60
CA GLY A 193 -1.90 5.92 -6.92
C GLY A 193 -1.95 7.40 -7.23
N LEU A 194 -3.05 8.08 -6.90
CA LEU A 194 -3.15 9.54 -6.98
C LEU A 194 -2.03 10.20 -6.17
N GLY A 195 -1.85 9.75 -4.93
CA GLY A 195 -0.80 10.30 -4.09
C GLY A 195 0.60 10.03 -4.62
N TRP A 196 0.86 8.83 -5.14
CA TRP A 196 2.15 8.48 -5.76
C TRP A 196 2.46 9.34 -6.97
N VAL A 197 1.47 9.57 -7.86
CA VAL A 197 1.63 10.44 -9.04
C VAL A 197 1.94 11.86 -8.62
N VAL A 198 1.18 12.44 -7.68
CA VAL A 198 1.40 13.81 -7.19
C VAL A 198 2.81 13.94 -6.61
N LEU A 199 3.21 13.01 -5.74
CA LEU A 199 4.52 13.10 -5.09
C LEU A 199 5.68 12.91 -6.07
N LYS A 200 5.54 12.01 -7.05
CA LYS A 200 6.50 11.82 -8.12
C LYS A 200 6.63 13.06 -9.02
N LEU A 201 5.52 13.74 -9.33
CA LEU A 201 5.54 14.99 -10.09
C LEU A 201 6.26 16.10 -9.31
N LEU A 202 5.98 16.25 -8.02
CA LEU A 202 6.68 17.21 -7.15
C LEU A 202 8.19 16.92 -7.08
N PHE A 203 8.56 15.65 -6.93
CA PHE A 203 9.96 15.21 -6.98
C PHE A 203 10.65 15.56 -8.30
N TYR A 204 9.97 15.34 -9.42
CA TYR A 204 10.49 15.67 -10.74
C TYR A 204 10.68 17.17 -10.93
N ILE A 205 9.68 17.98 -10.55
CA ILE A 205 9.72 19.44 -10.62
C ILE A 205 10.88 19.97 -9.76
N PHE A 206 10.99 19.52 -8.50
CA PHE A 206 12.09 19.91 -7.62
C PHE A 206 13.46 19.55 -8.22
N SER A 207 13.61 18.31 -8.69
CA SER A 207 14.86 17.85 -9.31
C SER A 207 15.23 18.65 -10.57
N PHE A 208 14.24 19.07 -11.35
CA PHE A 208 14.46 19.89 -12.55
C PHE A 208 14.88 21.31 -12.18
N VAL A 209 14.16 21.97 -11.26
CA VAL A 209 14.46 23.33 -10.80
C VAL A 209 15.83 23.37 -10.14
N HIS A 210 16.13 22.44 -9.23
CA HIS A 210 17.41 22.36 -8.54
C HIS A 210 18.58 22.22 -9.53
N ARG A 211 18.48 21.33 -10.53
CA ARG A 211 19.51 21.17 -11.57
C ARG A 211 19.71 22.45 -12.41
N ARG A 212 18.63 23.16 -12.73
CA ARG A 212 18.70 24.45 -13.45
C ARG A 212 19.42 25.51 -12.62
N THR A 213 19.02 25.68 -11.36
CA THR A 213 19.64 26.65 -10.45
C THR A 213 21.11 26.37 -10.23
N MET A 214 21.49 25.10 -10.01
CA MET A 214 22.90 24.72 -9.85
C MET A 214 23.72 25.01 -11.11
N LYS A 215 23.18 24.78 -12.32
CA LYS A 215 23.87 25.15 -13.56
C LYS A 215 24.12 26.66 -13.66
N VAL A 216 23.15 27.48 -13.26
CA VAL A 216 23.28 28.94 -13.26
C VAL A 216 24.33 29.40 -12.24
N ILE A 217 24.31 28.83 -11.02
CA ILE A 217 25.30 29.15 -9.98
C ILE A 217 26.71 28.78 -10.46
N VAL A 218 26.91 27.56 -10.96
CA VAL A 218 28.20 27.08 -11.48
C VAL A 218 28.71 27.99 -12.60
N ALA A 219 27.83 28.38 -13.54
CA ALA A 219 28.19 29.32 -14.59
C ALA A 219 28.57 30.72 -14.06
N ALA A 220 27.92 31.18 -12.99
CA ALA A 220 28.19 32.48 -12.39
C ALA A 220 29.45 32.49 -11.51
N THR A 221 29.81 31.36 -10.88
CA THR A 221 30.97 31.27 -9.98
C THR A 221 32.28 30.91 -10.70
N GLY A 222 32.24 30.57 -11.99
CA GLY A 222 33.44 30.28 -12.79
C GLY A 222 34.21 29.02 -12.36
N THR A 223 33.57 28.16 -11.56
CA THR A 223 34.07 26.85 -11.10
C THR A 223 33.50 25.73 -11.96
#